data_AF-A0AA37TP80-F1
#
_entry.id   AF-A0AA37TP80-F1
#
_cell.length_a   1.000
_cell.length_b   1.000
_cell.length_c   1.000
_cell.angle_alpha   90.00
_cell.angle_beta   90.00
_cell.angle_gamma   90.00
#
_symmetry.space_group_name_H-M   'P 1'
#
loop_
_entity.id
_entity.type
_entity.pdbx_description
1 polymer ?
#
loop_
_entity_poly.entity_id
_entity_poly.type
_entity_poly.pdbx_seq_one_letter_code
_entity_poly.pdbx_strand_id
1 'polypeptide(L)'
;MNIRRAYGNWKKSALRPWEEILHEYAIQPIQQFDLTKQKNASDIALAIDVMDVLYTKSVDVICLVSSDSDFTPLATRAVAEGKLVLGFGERKAPEPFVNACSKFLFLDRKGEPEESEIIDETSSLDLKSDTKLMNLLRQAIEAVEDDDGWAMLGPIGTHIKNRASFDHRNYGYKKLSDLFLAIDLFDMKKTNGSVYWFKDKRRVKQPNK
;
A
#
# COMPACT_ATOMS: atom_id res chain seq x y z
N MET A 1 21.03 -5.47 -5.62
CA MET A 1 21.38 -4.86 -6.92
C MET A 1 20.25 -3.91 -7.29
N ASN A 2 20.54 -2.68 -7.74
CA ASN A 2 19.51 -1.70 -8.07
C ASN A 2 19.46 -1.48 -9.58
N ILE A 3 18.28 -1.61 -10.18
CA ILE A 3 18.04 -1.39 -11.60
C ILE A 3 16.98 -0.29 -11.71
N ARG A 4 17.29 0.77 -12.46
CA ARG A 4 16.39 1.91 -12.67
C ARG A 4 16.36 2.20 -14.16
N ARG A 5 15.20 2.01 -14.78
CA ARG A 5 15.02 2.15 -16.22
C ARG A 5 13.72 2.91 -16.52
N ALA A 6 13.76 3.74 -17.54
CA ALA A 6 12.58 4.41 -18.07
C ALA A 6 12.44 4.07 -19.56
N TYR A 7 11.26 3.66 -20.00
CA TYR A 7 11.02 3.18 -21.37
C TYR A 7 10.19 4.21 -22.13
N GLY A 8 10.63 4.55 -23.33
CA GLY A 8 9.89 5.47 -24.17
C GLY A 8 10.64 5.89 -25.42
N ASN A 9 9.98 6.72 -26.21
CA ASN A 9 10.59 7.34 -27.38
C ASN A 9 11.19 8.70 -27.01
N TRP A 10 12.45 8.72 -26.55
CA TRP A 10 13.17 9.92 -26.10
C TRP A 10 13.40 10.96 -27.20
N LYS A 11 13.14 10.63 -28.47
CA LYS A 11 13.10 11.63 -29.55
C LYS A 11 11.84 12.51 -29.52
N LYS A 12 10.78 12.13 -28.78
CA LYS A 12 9.55 12.95 -28.67
C LYS A 12 9.83 14.22 -27.86
N SER A 13 9.34 15.35 -28.36
CA SER A 13 9.45 16.65 -27.69
C SER A 13 8.86 16.65 -26.28
N ALA A 14 7.78 15.90 -26.05
CA ALA A 14 7.13 15.77 -24.74
C ALA A 14 8.01 15.11 -23.66
N LEU A 15 9.01 14.31 -24.06
CA LEU A 15 9.90 13.62 -23.12
C LEU A 15 11.25 14.33 -22.92
N ARG A 16 11.57 15.36 -23.71
CA ARG A 16 12.83 16.13 -23.55
C ARG A 16 13.06 16.67 -22.14
N PRO A 17 12.06 17.25 -21.44
CA PRO A 17 12.28 17.75 -20.08
C PRO A 17 12.66 16.65 -19.09
N TRP A 18 12.28 15.40 -19.37
CA TRP A 18 12.60 14.27 -18.51
C TRP A 18 14.00 13.72 -18.73
N GLU A 19 14.61 13.93 -19.89
CA GLU A 19 15.94 13.40 -20.21
C GLU A 19 16.99 13.90 -19.21
N GLU A 20 16.99 15.20 -18.91
CA GLU A 20 17.90 15.81 -17.91
C GLU A 20 17.65 15.25 -16.50
N ILE A 21 16.38 15.09 -16.11
CA ILE A 21 15.99 14.56 -14.80
C ILE A 21 16.46 13.12 -14.64
N LEU A 22 16.34 12.28 -15.66
CA LEU A 22 16.74 10.86 -15.58
C LEU A 22 18.22 10.70 -15.26
N HIS A 23 19.06 11.55 -15.85
CA HIS A 23 20.50 11.56 -15.56
C HIS A 23 20.79 11.91 -14.10
N GLU A 24 20.10 12.90 -13.55
CA GLU A 24 20.25 13.31 -12.14
C GLU A 24 19.94 12.16 -11.17
N TYR A 25 18.90 11.37 -11.45
CA TYR A 25 18.46 10.26 -10.58
C TYR A 25 19.07 8.90 -10.93
N ALA A 26 20.06 8.87 -11.83
CA ALA A 26 20.71 7.66 -12.35
C ALA A 26 19.71 6.62 -12.89
N ILE A 27 18.70 7.10 -13.62
CA ILE A 27 17.71 6.28 -14.30
C ILE A 27 18.16 6.09 -15.74
N GLN A 28 18.30 4.85 -16.19
CA GLN A 28 18.73 4.53 -17.54
C GLN A 28 17.57 4.73 -18.53
N PRO A 29 17.68 5.63 -19.53
CA PRO A 29 16.68 5.74 -20.57
C PRO A 29 16.81 4.56 -21.56
N ILE A 30 15.71 3.85 -21.78
CA ILE A 30 15.58 2.78 -22.78
C ILE A 30 14.77 3.34 -23.95
N GLN A 31 15.44 3.53 -25.09
CA GLN A 31 14.85 4.08 -26.29
C GLN A 31 14.01 3.04 -27.03
N GLN A 32 12.76 3.39 -27.34
CA GLN A 32 11.88 2.62 -28.21
C GLN A 32 11.32 3.52 -29.31
N PHE A 33 11.45 3.11 -30.57
CA PHE A 33 10.97 3.89 -31.71
C PHE A 33 9.53 3.51 -32.05
N ASP A 34 8.67 4.50 -32.28
CA ASP A 34 7.31 4.28 -32.77
C ASP A 34 7.35 3.95 -34.27
N LEU A 35 7.64 2.70 -34.60
CA LEU A 35 7.70 2.21 -35.99
C LEU A 35 6.32 2.23 -36.68
N THR A 36 5.24 2.25 -35.89
CA THR A 36 3.84 2.35 -36.36
C THR A 36 3.00 3.18 -35.38
N LYS A 37 1.96 3.87 -35.87
CA LYS A 37 1.17 4.88 -35.12
C LYS A 37 0.44 4.38 -33.85
N GLN A 38 0.32 3.07 -33.64
CA GLN A 38 -0.61 2.52 -32.64
C GLN A 38 -0.11 1.22 -32.01
N LYS A 39 1.10 1.22 -31.41
CA LYS A 39 1.56 0.00 -30.72
C LYS A 39 2.32 0.28 -29.43
N ASN A 40 1.97 -0.52 -28.42
CA ASN A 40 2.50 -0.66 -27.07
C ASN A 40 3.97 -1.16 -27.06
N ALA A 41 4.81 -0.68 -27.99
CA ALA A 41 6.17 -1.16 -28.17
C ALA A 41 7.04 -0.90 -26.93
N SER A 42 6.84 0.26 -26.30
CA SER A 42 7.51 0.60 -25.03
C SER A 42 7.06 -0.34 -23.91
N ASP A 43 5.77 -0.66 -23.84
CA ASP A 43 5.20 -1.51 -22.80
C ASP A 43 5.64 -2.97 -22.95
N ILE A 44 5.69 -3.47 -24.20
CA ILE A 44 6.21 -4.80 -24.52
C ILE A 44 7.70 -4.87 -24.16
N ALA A 45 8.50 -3.86 -24.51
CA ALA A 45 9.91 -3.82 -24.17
C ALA A 45 10.15 -3.80 -22.65
N LEU A 46 9.33 -3.04 -21.91
CA LEU A 46 9.33 -3.04 -20.44
C LEU A 46 9.00 -4.43 -19.89
N ALA A 47 7.92 -5.04 -20.36
CA ALA A 47 7.48 -6.35 -19.86
C ALA A 47 8.53 -7.44 -20.10
N ILE A 48 9.16 -7.46 -21.27
CA ILE A 48 10.26 -8.40 -21.59
C ILE A 48 11.42 -8.21 -20.62
N ASP A 49 11.89 -6.98 -20.44
CA ASP A 49 13.06 -6.70 -19.61
C ASP A 49 12.80 -6.96 -18.12
N VAL A 50 11.58 -6.70 -17.63
CA VAL A 50 11.18 -7.08 -16.26
C VAL A 50 11.19 -8.59 -16.08
N MET A 51 10.68 -9.36 -17.06
CA MET A 51 10.69 -10.82 -17.02
C MET A 51 12.11 -11.38 -17.07
N ASP A 52 12.98 -10.83 -17.92
CA ASP A 52 14.39 -11.23 -17.96
C ASP A 52 15.08 -10.96 -16.62
N VAL A 53 14.86 -9.79 -16.02
CA VAL A 53 15.39 -9.46 -14.68
C VAL A 53 14.84 -10.40 -13.62
N LEU A 54 13.55 -10.74 -13.67
CA LEU A 54 12.88 -11.62 -12.72
C LEU A 54 13.55 -13.00 -12.63
N TYR A 55 14.01 -13.56 -13.76
CA TYR A 55 14.61 -14.90 -13.80
C TYR A 55 16.14 -14.92 -13.84
N THR A 56 16.78 -13.87 -14.33
CA THR A 56 18.25 -13.85 -14.47
C THR A 56 18.96 -13.19 -13.29
N LYS A 57 18.24 -12.41 -12.48
CA LYS A 57 18.82 -11.62 -11.40
C LYS A 57 18.11 -11.86 -10.08
N SER A 58 18.86 -11.77 -8.99
CA SER A 58 18.30 -11.78 -7.64
C SER A 58 17.74 -10.40 -7.29
N VAL A 59 16.46 -10.19 -7.62
CA VAL A 59 15.69 -9.02 -7.17
C VAL A 59 14.61 -9.46 -6.19
N ASP A 60 14.40 -8.66 -5.15
CA ASP A 60 13.37 -8.90 -4.13
C ASP A 60 12.12 -8.03 -4.36
N VAL A 61 12.33 -6.86 -4.95
CA VAL A 61 11.30 -5.83 -5.15
C VAL A 61 11.29 -5.36 -6.60
N ILE A 62 10.10 -5.27 -7.19
CA ILE A 62 9.85 -4.73 -8.52
C ILE A 62 8.92 -3.53 -8.40
N CYS A 63 9.33 -2.38 -8.91
CA CYS A 63 8.50 -1.17 -8.95
C CYS A 63 8.00 -0.93 -10.37
N LEU A 64 6.68 -0.88 -10.55
CA LEU A 64 6.02 -0.55 -11.81
C LEU A 64 5.37 0.83 -11.70
N VAL A 65 5.87 1.80 -12.46
CA VAL A 65 5.32 3.15 -12.50
C VAL A 65 4.50 3.30 -13.78
N SER A 66 3.21 2.99 -13.71
CA SER A 66 2.28 3.07 -14.82
C SER A 66 0.83 3.15 -14.32
N SER A 67 -0.04 3.76 -15.11
CA SER A 67 -1.49 3.69 -14.90
C SER A 67 -2.19 2.73 -15.89
N ASP A 68 -1.41 2.02 -16.71
CA ASP A 68 -1.92 1.09 -17.71
C ASP A 68 -2.20 -0.29 -17.09
N SER A 69 -3.43 -0.78 -17.25
CA SER A 69 -3.83 -2.09 -16.76
C SER A 69 -3.25 -3.26 -17.53
N ASP A 70 -2.65 -3.02 -18.71
CA ASP A 70 -2.01 -4.08 -19.50
C ASP A 70 -0.85 -4.75 -18.75
N PHE A 71 -0.30 -4.10 -17.72
CA PHE A 71 0.74 -4.68 -16.86
C PHE A 71 0.22 -5.63 -15.76
N THR A 72 -1.10 -5.82 -15.65
CA THR A 72 -1.71 -6.72 -14.65
C THR A 72 -1.12 -8.13 -14.67
N PRO A 73 -0.98 -8.82 -15.83
CA PRO A 73 -0.40 -10.16 -15.85
C PRO A 73 1.07 -10.21 -15.41
N LEU A 74 1.83 -9.15 -15.70
CA LEU A 74 3.23 -9.02 -15.29
C LEU A 74 3.33 -8.89 -13.77
N ALA A 75 2.50 -8.03 -13.17
CA ALA A 75 2.43 -7.84 -11.73
C ALA A 75 2.04 -9.15 -11.02
N THR A 76 0.95 -9.79 -11.45
CA THR A 76 0.50 -11.08 -10.90
C THR A 76 1.58 -12.15 -10.98
N ARG A 77 2.30 -12.23 -12.12
CA ARG A 77 3.38 -13.20 -12.29
C ARG A 77 4.53 -12.94 -11.32
N ALA A 78 4.98 -11.69 -11.18
CA ALA A 78 6.05 -11.32 -10.27
C ALA A 78 5.68 -11.60 -8.80
N VAL A 79 4.44 -11.32 -8.39
CA VAL A 79 3.93 -11.65 -7.05
C VAL A 79 3.90 -13.17 -6.82
N ALA A 80 3.46 -13.95 -7.82
CA ALA A 80 3.42 -15.41 -7.73
C ALA A 80 4.82 -16.04 -7.57
N GLU A 81 5.86 -15.41 -8.12
CA GLU A 81 7.27 -15.79 -7.93
C GLU A 81 7.85 -15.26 -6.60
N GLY A 82 7.01 -14.75 -5.70
CA GLY A 82 7.38 -14.30 -4.36
C GLY A 82 8.06 -12.92 -4.32
N LYS A 83 7.93 -12.10 -5.38
CA LYS A 83 8.50 -10.75 -5.40
C LYS A 83 7.52 -9.74 -4.81
N LEU A 84 8.05 -8.73 -4.12
CA LEU A 84 7.24 -7.58 -3.71
C LEU A 84 7.05 -6.66 -4.92
N VAL A 85 5.81 -6.48 -5.37
CA VAL A 85 5.47 -5.61 -6.50
C VAL A 85 4.85 -4.30 -6.00
N LEU A 86 5.53 -3.19 -6.25
CA LEU A 86 5.06 -1.84 -5.93
C LEU A 86 4.55 -1.16 -7.21
N GLY A 87 3.24 -0.95 -7.30
CA GLY A 87 2.60 -0.18 -8.37
C GLY A 87 2.53 1.31 -8.03
N PHE A 88 2.75 2.17 -9.01
CA PHE A 88 2.57 3.62 -8.89
C PHE A 88 1.77 4.13 -10.07
N GLY A 89 0.70 4.87 -9.83
CA GLY A 89 -0.12 5.42 -10.89
C GLY A 89 -1.15 6.44 -10.43
N GLU A 90 -1.97 6.90 -11.36
CA GLU A 90 -3.07 7.82 -11.08
C GLU A 90 -4.28 7.06 -10.49
N ARG A 91 -5.19 7.76 -9.81
CA ARG A 91 -6.42 7.15 -9.24
C ARG A 91 -7.37 6.54 -10.27
N LYS A 92 -7.20 6.88 -11.55
CA LYS A 92 -7.93 6.28 -12.67
C LYS A 92 -7.46 4.87 -13.03
N ALA A 93 -6.39 4.39 -12.40
CA ALA A 93 -5.88 3.04 -12.63
C ALA A 93 -6.98 2.00 -12.30
N PRO A 94 -7.26 1.03 -13.21
CA PRO A 94 -8.30 0.03 -12.97
C PRO A 94 -8.01 -0.85 -11.74
N GLU A 95 -9.05 -1.19 -10.98
CA GLU A 95 -8.96 -2.07 -9.80
C GLU A 95 -8.19 -3.39 -10.05
N PRO A 96 -8.33 -4.08 -11.20
CA PRO A 96 -7.56 -5.30 -11.45
C PRO A 96 -6.05 -5.10 -11.38
N PHE A 97 -5.54 -3.95 -11.84
CA PHE A 97 -4.11 -3.66 -11.81
C PHE A 97 -3.63 -3.31 -10.41
N VAL A 98 -4.43 -2.54 -9.67
CA VAL A 98 -4.18 -2.19 -8.27
C VAL A 98 -4.08 -3.47 -7.43
N ASN A 99 -5.04 -4.38 -7.58
CA ASN A 99 -5.10 -5.64 -6.84
C ASN A 99 -4.04 -6.66 -7.25
N ALA A 100 -3.46 -6.54 -8.45
CA ALA A 100 -2.38 -7.41 -8.90
C ALA A 100 -1.00 -7.02 -8.32
N CYS A 101 -0.86 -5.78 -7.84
CA CYS A 101 0.34 -5.33 -7.15
C CYS A 101 0.29 -5.74 -5.67
N SER A 102 1.44 -5.98 -5.04
CA SER A 102 1.51 -6.18 -3.59
C SER A 102 1.15 -4.90 -2.83
N LYS A 103 1.51 -3.74 -3.40
CA LYS A 103 1.11 -2.44 -2.89
C LYS A 103 0.98 -1.46 -4.05
N PHE A 104 -0.01 -0.56 -3.99
CA PHE A 104 -0.20 0.49 -4.99
C PHE A 104 -0.15 1.88 -4.36
N LEU A 105 0.55 2.82 -4.99
CA LEU A 105 0.72 4.19 -4.55
C LEU A 105 0.14 5.16 -5.60
N PHE A 106 -0.82 5.98 -5.17
CA PHE A 106 -1.46 6.95 -6.04
C PHE A 106 -0.67 8.27 -6.06
N LEU A 107 -0.24 8.71 -7.24
CA LEU A 107 0.66 9.87 -7.42
C LEU A 107 -0.04 11.24 -7.41
N ASP A 108 -1.37 11.28 -7.38
CA ASP A 108 -2.15 12.50 -7.66
C ASP A 108 -2.37 13.41 -6.44
N ARG A 109 -1.74 13.13 -5.28
CA ARG A 109 -1.87 13.99 -4.10
C ARG A 109 -1.05 15.27 -4.27
N LYS A 110 -1.72 16.34 -4.69
CA LYS A 110 -1.28 17.72 -4.45
C LYS A 110 -1.40 18.02 -2.95
N GLY A 111 -0.38 17.68 -2.18
CA GLY A 111 -0.28 18.01 -0.77
C GLY A 111 0.89 17.27 -0.15
N GLU A 112 1.97 18.01 0.07
CA GLU A 112 3.22 17.77 0.84
C GLU A 112 3.78 16.34 0.93
N PRO A 113 5.12 16.16 0.89
CA PRO A 113 5.76 14.87 1.05
C PRO A 113 5.68 14.45 2.53
N GLU A 114 4.50 14.07 3.01
CA GLU A 114 4.42 13.23 4.20
C GLU A 114 4.88 11.83 3.78
N GLU A 115 5.95 11.36 4.42
CA GLU A 115 6.32 9.96 4.53
C GLU A 115 5.04 9.14 4.69
N SER A 116 4.56 8.57 3.58
CA SER A 116 3.32 7.82 3.57
C SER A 116 3.60 6.51 4.28
N GLU A 117 3.27 6.51 5.58
CA GLU A 117 3.17 5.32 6.40
C GLU A 117 2.44 4.25 5.59
N ILE A 118 3.08 3.08 5.58
CA ILE A 118 2.69 1.91 4.82
C ILE A 118 1.36 1.41 5.40
N ILE A 119 0.24 1.89 4.86
CA ILE A 119 -1.07 1.31 5.14
C ILE A 119 -1.40 0.39 3.97
N ASP A 120 -1.16 -0.90 4.20
CA ASP A 120 -1.35 -2.00 3.28
C ASP A 120 -2.82 -2.47 3.36
N GLU A 121 -3.63 -2.17 2.33
CA GLU A 121 -5.03 -2.62 2.27
C GLU A 121 -5.15 -4.14 2.19
N THR A 122 -4.13 -4.83 1.68
CA THR A 122 -4.01 -6.30 1.65
C THR A 122 -3.87 -6.89 3.07
N SER A 123 -3.12 -6.24 3.96
CA SER A 123 -3.09 -6.61 5.37
C SER A 123 -4.43 -6.35 6.07
N SER A 124 -5.16 -5.30 5.69
CA SER A 124 -6.44 -4.96 6.33
C SER A 124 -7.51 -6.04 6.16
N LEU A 125 -7.54 -6.74 5.02
CA LEU A 125 -8.46 -7.84 4.75
C LEU A 125 -8.13 -9.08 5.59
N ASP A 126 -6.84 -9.39 5.76
CA ASP A 126 -6.38 -10.51 6.60
C ASP A 126 -6.66 -10.24 8.09
N LEU A 127 -6.36 -9.01 8.55
CA LEU A 127 -6.62 -8.54 9.92
C LEU A 127 -8.10 -8.57 10.30
N LYS A 128 -9.00 -8.21 9.37
CA LYS A 128 -10.45 -8.26 9.62
C LYS A 128 -10.99 -9.69 9.70
N SER A 129 -10.32 -10.65 9.06
CA SER A 129 -10.72 -12.05 9.06
C SER A 129 -10.16 -12.84 10.26
N ASP A 130 -9.06 -12.37 10.88
CA ASP A 130 -8.57 -12.90 12.16
C ASP A 130 -9.59 -12.64 13.28
N THR A 131 -10.42 -13.65 13.51
CA THR A 131 -11.50 -13.59 14.49
C THR A 131 -10.97 -13.51 15.92
N LYS A 132 -9.77 -14.04 16.20
CA LYS A 132 -9.15 -13.98 17.53
C LYS A 132 -8.67 -12.56 17.81
N LEU A 133 -7.97 -11.94 16.86
CA LEU A 133 -7.55 -10.55 16.92
C LEU A 133 -8.76 -9.63 17.12
N MET A 134 -9.77 -9.76 16.26
CA MET A 134 -10.94 -8.89 16.30
C MET A 134 -11.73 -9.02 17.62
N ASN A 135 -11.84 -10.23 18.18
CA ASN A 135 -12.48 -10.42 19.47
C ASN A 135 -11.65 -9.83 20.62
N LEU A 136 -10.33 -9.96 20.57
CA LEU A 136 -9.43 -9.39 21.57
C LEU A 136 -9.51 -7.86 21.60
N LEU A 137 -9.44 -7.21 20.43
CA LEU A 137 -9.52 -5.75 20.33
C LEU A 137 -10.88 -5.21 20.80
N ARG A 138 -11.98 -5.90 20.43
CA ARG A 138 -13.33 -5.53 20.90
C ARG A 138 -13.49 -5.66 22.40
N GLN A 139 -13.10 -6.79 22.97
CA GLN A 139 -13.19 -7.00 24.42
C GLN A 139 -12.34 -6.00 25.20
N ALA A 140 -11.20 -5.58 24.63
CA ALA A 140 -10.37 -4.57 25.24
C ALA A 140 -11.00 -3.17 25.22
N ILE A 141 -11.72 -2.81 24.15
CA ILE A 141 -12.52 -1.58 24.09
C ILE A 141 -13.68 -1.66 25.09
N GLU A 142 -14.47 -2.74 25.06
CA GLU A 142 -15.63 -2.91 25.95
C GLU A 142 -15.28 -2.88 27.44
N ALA A 143 -14.07 -3.32 27.81
CA ALA A 143 -13.63 -3.31 29.19
C ALA A 143 -13.25 -1.91 29.72
N VAL A 144 -12.98 -0.95 28.83
CA VAL A 144 -12.41 0.37 29.18
C VAL A 144 -13.11 1.54 28.48
N GLU A 145 -14.27 1.28 27.87
CA GLU A 145 -15.10 2.31 27.23
C GLU A 145 -15.75 3.22 28.27
N ASP A 146 -15.88 4.50 27.93
CA ASP A 146 -16.66 5.49 28.69
C ASP A 146 -18.16 5.38 28.38
N ASP A 147 -18.98 6.20 29.04
CA ASP A 147 -20.44 6.25 28.85
C ASP A 147 -20.84 6.59 27.40
N ASP A 148 -19.95 7.22 26.63
CA ASP A 148 -20.14 7.55 25.22
C ASP A 148 -19.62 6.44 24.27
N GLY A 149 -19.13 5.33 24.82
CA GLY A 149 -18.61 4.17 24.09
C GLY A 149 -17.22 4.38 23.48
N TRP A 150 -16.45 5.34 23.99
CA TRP A 150 -15.07 5.59 23.58
C TRP A 150 -14.07 5.05 24.60
N ALA A 151 -13.02 4.41 24.10
CA ALA A 151 -11.97 3.83 24.93
C ALA A 151 -10.61 4.47 24.61
N MET A 152 -9.84 4.81 25.65
CA MET A 152 -8.50 5.40 25.50
C MET A 152 -7.45 4.33 25.19
N LEU A 153 -6.49 4.62 24.30
CA LEU A 153 -5.48 3.65 23.84
C LEU A 153 -4.61 3.05 24.95
N GLY A 154 -4.22 3.85 25.94
CA GLY A 154 -3.39 3.39 27.06
C GLY A 154 -4.04 2.26 27.88
N PRO A 155 -5.28 2.48 28.38
CA PRO A 155 -6.08 1.43 29.02
C PRO A 155 -6.31 0.20 28.13
N ILE A 156 -6.64 0.38 26.84
CA ILE A 156 -6.79 -0.72 25.88
C ILE A 156 -5.52 -1.57 25.81
N GLY A 157 -4.35 -0.94 25.62
CA GLY A 157 -3.07 -1.65 25.53
C GLY A 157 -2.72 -2.40 26.81
N THR A 158 -3.05 -1.83 27.97
CA THR A 158 -2.86 -2.49 29.27
C THR A 158 -3.75 -3.73 29.41
N HIS A 159 -5.02 -3.63 29.01
CA HIS A 159 -5.96 -4.74 29.06
C HIS A 159 -5.56 -5.89 28.12
N ILE A 160 -5.11 -5.55 26.91
CA ILE A 160 -4.62 -6.53 25.92
C ILE A 160 -3.41 -7.30 26.44
N LYS A 161 -2.43 -6.58 27.01
CA LYS A 161 -1.20 -7.18 27.57
C LYS A 161 -1.49 -8.14 28.73
N ASN A 162 -2.54 -7.88 29.51
CA ASN A 162 -2.89 -8.69 30.68
C ASN A 162 -3.70 -9.94 30.33
N ARG A 163 -4.45 -9.95 29.21
CA ARG A 163 -5.31 -11.08 28.82
C ARG A 163 -4.69 -12.02 27.79
N ALA A 164 -3.72 -11.56 27.02
CA ALA A 164 -3.13 -12.34 25.95
C ALA A 164 -1.63 -12.09 25.81
N SER A 165 -0.90 -13.10 25.31
CA SER A 165 0.45 -12.92 24.76
C SER A 165 0.39 -12.22 23.39
N PHE A 166 -0.20 -11.03 23.38
CA PHE A 166 -0.43 -10.25 22.18
C PHE A 166 0.69 -9.23 21.98
N ASP A 167 1.25 -9.20 20.76
CA ASP A 167 2.16 -8.15 20.30
C ASP A 167 1.75 -7.67 18.91
N HIS A 168 1.53 -6.36 18.77
CA HIS A 168 1.15 -5.70 17.53
C HIS A 168 2.24 -5.82 16.45
N ARG A 169 3.49 -6.10 16.85
CA ARG A 169 4.61 -6.37 15.94
C ARG A 169 4.48 -7.69 15.19
N ASN A 170 3.80 -8.68 15.77
CA ASN A 170 3.53 -9.96 15.09
C ASN A 170 2.59 -9.76 13.88
N TYR A 171 1.87 -8.63 13.87
CA TYR A 171 0.98 -8.21 12.80
C TYR A 171 1.61 -7.13 11.90
N GLY A 172 2.91 -6.84 12.04
CA GLY A 172 3.64 -5.89 11.20
C GLY A 172 3.58 -4.42 11.62
N TYR A 173 2.96 -4.10 12.77
CA TYR A 173 2.80 -2.71 13.22
C TYR A 173 3.82 -2.33 14.31
N LYS A 174 4.36 -1.11 14.23
CA LYS A 174 5.29 -0.56 15.22
C LYS A 174 4.59 -0.01 16.45
N LYS A 175 3.34 0.46 16.30
CA LYS A 175 2.51 0.96 17.40
C LYS A 175 1.14 0.30 17.34
N LEU A 176 0.52 0.16 18.51
CA LEU A 176 -0.85 -0.35 18.63
C LEU A 176 -1.87 0.59 17.93
N SER A 177 -1.63 1.91 17.94
CA SER A 177 -2.45 2.88 17.20
C SER A 177 -2.53 2.56 15.71
N ASP A 178 -1.41 2.14 15.13
CA ASP A 178 -1.27 1.92 13.68
C ASP A 178 -2.04 0.65 13.27
N LEU A 179 -2.05 -0.36 14.15
CA LEU A 179 -2.87 -1.56 13.99
C LEU A 179 -4.37 -1.23 14.01
N PHE A 180 -4.83 -0.38 14.94
CA PHE A 180 -6.23 0.05 14.97
C PHE A 180 -6.60 0.88 13.75
N LEU A 181 -5.68 1.74 13.26
CA LEU A 181 -5.88 2.54 12.06
C LEU A 181 -6.00 1.70 10.79
N ALA A 182 -5.25 0.60 10.70
CA ALA A 182 -5.35 -0.33 9.59
C ALA A 182 -6.67 -1.13 9.57
N ILE A 183 -7.33 -1.26 10.72
CA ILE A 183 -8.62 -1.93 10.84
C ILE A 183 -9.74 -0.90 10.74
N ASP A 184 -10.33 -0.77 9.54
CA ASP A 184 -11.41 0.18 9.24
C ASP A 184 -12.74 -0.06 10.00
N LEU A 185 -12.79 -1.01 10.94
CA LEU A 185 -13.96 -1.34 11.76
C LEU A 185 -14.03 -0.50 13.05
N PHE A 186 -13.03 0.32 13.34
CA PHE A 186 -13.00 1.19 14.53
C PHE A 186 -12.99 2.67 14.12
N ASP A 187 -13.72 3.49 14.88
CA ASP A 187 -13.64 4.95 14.82
C ASP A 187 -12.51 5.43 15.73
N MET A 188 -11.79 6.48 15.30
CA MET A 188 -10.67 7.06 16.05
C MET A 188 -10.86 8.56 16.25
N LYS A 189 -10.64 9.04 17.49
CA LYS A 189 -10.50 10.47 17.80
C LYS A 189 -9.15 10.75 18.48
N LYS A 190 -8.57 11.92 18.19
CA LYS A 190 -7.34 12.42 18.83
C LYS A 190 -7.68 13.70 19.60
N THR A 191 -7.30 13.79 20.86
CA THR A 191 -7.51 14.99 21.70
C THR A 191 -6.19 15.72 21.94
N ASN A 192 -6.24 17.02 22.28
CA ASN A 192 -5.16 18.03 22.40
C ASN A 192 -3.96 17.66 23.31
N GLY A 193 -3.27 16.56 23.01
CA GLY A 193 -2.14 16.04 23.78
C GLY A 193 -1.65 14.67 23.31
N SER A 194 -1.88 14.30 22.04
CA SER A 194 -1.44 13.01 21.46
C SER A 194 -2.11 11.75 22.03
N VAL A 195 -3.26 11.90 22.68
CA VAL A 195 -4.06 10.78 23.18
C VAL A 195 -5.00 10.28 22.09
N TYR A 196 -4.91 8.99 21.76
CA TYR A 196 -5.80 8.30 20.85
C TYR A 196 -6.93 7.62 21.60
N TRP A 197 -8.12 7.69 21.01
CA TRP A 197 -9.33 7.05 21.48
C TRP A 197 -9.96 6.25 20.35
N PHE A 198 -10.54 5.10 20.69
CA PHE A 198 -11.12 4.15 19.75
C PHE A 198 -12.53 3.75 20.15
N LYS A 199 -13.39 3.51 19.15
CA LYS A 199 -14.78 3.05 19.33
C LYS A 199 -15.14 2.02 18.25
N ASP A 200 -15.92 0.99 18.57
CA ASP A 200 -16.36 0.00 17.57
C ASP A 200 -17.51 0.55 16.72
N LYS A 201 -17.33 0.60 15.39
CA LYS A 201 -18.33 1.08 14.42
C LYS A 201 -19.61 0.25 14.41
N ARG A 202 -19.56 -1.02 14.80
CA ARG A 202 -20.74 -1.90 14.84
C ARG A 202 -21.80 -1.38 15.80
N ARG A 203 -21.38 -0.72 16.89
CA ARG A 203 -22.30 -0.21 17.93
C ARG A 203 -22.97 1.11 17.55
N VAL A 204 -22.48 1.83 16.54
CA VAL A 204 -23.15 3.03 16.01
C VAL A 204 -24.45 2.68 15.25
N LYS A 205 -24.61 1.42 14.82
CA LYS A 205 -25.77 0.94 14.04
C LYS A 205 -26.89 0.25 14.84
N GLN A 206 -26.86 0.24 16.17
CA GLN A 206 -28.03 -0.18 16.97
C GLN A 206 -28.73 1.06 17.54
N PRO A 207 -29.72 1.65 16.86
CA PRO A 207 -30.74 2.41 17.56
C PRO A 207 -31.50 1.42 18.43
N ASN A 208 -31.58 1.72 19.73
CA ASN A 208 -32.39 1.01 20.71
C ASN A 208 -33.77 0.65 20.13
N LYS A 209 -34.16 -0.61 20.27
CA LYS A 209 -35.54 -1.05 20.14
C LYS A 209 -36.07 -1.38 21.53
#